data_AF-A0A9R1MA08-F1
#
_entry.id   AF-A0A9R1MA08-F1
#
_cell.length_a   1.000
_cell.length_b   1.000
_cell.length_c   1.000
_cell.angle_alpha   90.00
_cell.angle_beta   90.00
_cell.angle_gamma   90.00
#
_symmetry.space_group_name_H-M   'P 1'
#
loop_
_entity.id
_entity.type
_entity.pdbx_description
1 polymer ?
#
loop_
_entity_poly.entity_id
_entity_poly.type
_entity_poly.pdbx_seq_one_letter_code
_entity_poly.pdbx_strand_id
1 'polypeptide(L)'
;MAKPNRMSLTVAARRVFDFEVEDYSLARTMAGVGESFQSDTFAVGGYVWAVRFSPWSTSLNLVLLSKLQAIERVGVKFAFTLLDKSGKPSAAVWKKKCSEFLNKGQEHGFYDFVSRADLGKYIHRDCFVVRCTVSVLRRPTRR
;
A
#
# COMPACT_ATOMS: atom_id res chain seq x y z
N MET A 1 20.87 36.69 1.93
CA MET A 1 20.30 35.49 1.27
C MET A 1 19.53 34.68 2.30
N ALA A 2 18.20 34.58 2.18
CA ALA A 2 17.38 33.81 3.12
C ALA A 2 17.57 32.31 2.87
N LYS A 3 17.94 31.55 3.91
CA LYS A 3 17.98 30.07 3.85
C LYS A 3 16.57 29.56 3.51
N PRO A 4 16.41 28.67 2.53
CA PRO A 4 15.12 28.06 2.28
C PRO A 4 14.69 27.30 3.55
N ASN A 5 13.52 27.66 4.08
CA ASN A 5 12.94 27.03 5.25
C ASN A 5 12.60 25.58 4.88
N ARG A 6 13.50 24.65 5.20
CA ARG A 6 13.36 23.23 4.89
C ARG A 6 12.31 22.64 5.84
N MET A 7 11.03 22.79 5.48
CA MET A 7 9.95 22.13 6.22
C MET A 7 10.03 20.62 6.00
N SER A 8 10.45 19.87 7.03
CA SER A 8 10.45 18.41 7.01
C SER A 8 9.11 17.87 7.55
N LEU A 9 8.41 17.04 6.78
CA LEU A 9 7.25 16.31 7.31
C LEU A 9 7.72 15.23 8.30
N THR A 10 6.99 15.05 9.40
CA THR A 10 7.25 14.02 10.41
C THR A 10 6.20 12.92 10.33
N VAL A 11 6.57 11.68 10.68
CA VAL A 11 5.61 10.58 10.78
C VAL A 11 4.72 10.83 11.99
N ALA A 12 3.42 11.00 11.76
CA ALA A 12 2.44 11.19 12.82
C ALA A 12 1.86 9.86 13.31
N ALA A 13 1.71 8.90 12.40
CA ALA A 13 1.25 7.56 12.72
C ALA A 13 1.84 6.56 11.72
N ARG A 14 2.09 5.34 12.19
CA ARG A 14 2.60 4.24 11.37
C ARG A 14 1.89 2.95 11.73
N ARG A 15 1.60 2.13 10.73
CA ARG A 15 1.07 0.78 10.90
C ARG A 15 1.68 -0.17 9.87
N VAL A 16 1.84 -1.42 10.28
CA VAL A 16 2.08 -2.55 9.38
C VAL A 16 0.77 -3.34 9.29
N PHE A 17 0.39 -3.71 8.07
CA PHE A 17 -0.83 -4.45 7.76
C PHE A 17 -0.48 -5.54 6.75
N ASP A 18 -0.88 -6.77 7.04
CA ASP A 18 -0.66 -7.91 6.16
C ASP A 18 -1.97 -8.23 5.44
N PHE A 19 -1.92 -8.19 4.11
CA PHE A 19 -3.01 -8.60 3.23
C PHE A 19 -2.72 -10.02 2.75
N GLU A 20 -3.48 -10.97 3.28
CA GLU A 20 -3.48 -12.35 2.80
C GLU A 20 -4.38 -12.46 1.57
N VAL A 21 -3.80 -12.93 0.48
CA VAL A 21 -4.51 -13.26 -0.75
C VAL A 21 -4.67 -14.76 -0.79
N GLU A 22 -5.89 -15.22 -0.56
CA GLU A 22 -6.28 -16.63 -0.61
C GLU A 22 -6.85 -16.99 -1.98
N ASP A 23 -6.86 -18.29 -2.30
CA ASP A 23 -7.40 -18.83 -3.55
C ASP A 23 -6.92 -18.06 -4.80
N TYR A 24 -5.62 -17.76 -4.87
CA TYR A 24 -5.04 -16.89 -5.90
C TYR A 24 -5.34 -17.38 -7.32
N SER A 25 -5.38 -18.70 -7.54
CA SER A 25 -5.73 -19.29 -8.83
C SER A 25 -7.16 -18.92 -9.26
N LEU A 26 -8.11 -18.93 -8.32
CA LEU A 26 -9.50 -18.52 -8.56
C LEU A 26 -9.59 -17.01 -8.73
N ALA A 27 -8.95 -16.23 -7.86
CA ALA A 27 -8.89 -14.77 -7.95
C ALA A 27 -8.39 -14.32 -9.33
N ARG A 28 -7.36 -14.98 -9.87
CA ARG A 28 -6.87 -14.74 -11.23
C ARG A 28 -7.87 -15.07 -12.33
N THR A 29 -8.64 -16.15 -12.16
CA THR A 29 -9.61 -16.61 -13.14
C THR A 29 -10.82 -15.68 -13.18
N MET A 30 -11.24 -15.18 -12.01
CA MET A 30 -12.38 -14.28 -11.87
C MET A 30 -12.06 -12.84 -12.27
N ALA A 31 -10.85 -12.36 -12.01
CA ALA A 31 -10.49 -10.97 -12.30
C ALA A 31 -10.31 -10.71 -13.80
N GLY A 32 -11.13 -9.81 -14.33
CA GLY A 32 -10.94 -9.23 -15.65
C GLY A 32 -9.75 -8.25 -15.73
N VAL A 33 -9.47 -7.79 -16.95
CA VAL A 33 -8.46 -6.73 -17.17
C VAL A 33 -8.91 -5.45 -16.45
N GLY A 34 -8.05 -4.93 -15.57
CA GLY A 34 -8.33 -3.72 -14.80
C GLY A 34 -9.05 -3.97 -13.47
N GLU A 35 -9.47 -5.20 -13.18
CA GLU A 35 -10.11 -5.53 -11.91
C GLU A 35 -9.08 -5.74 -10.79
N SER A 36 -9.54 -5.57 -9.55
CA SER A 36 -8.72 -5.74 -8.35
C SER A 36 -9.55 -6.28 -7.19
N PHE A 37 -8.87 -6.98 -6.29
CA PHE A 37 -9.42 -7.42 -5.02
C PHE A 37 -8.95 -6.50 -3.92
N GLN A 38 -9.85 -6.17 -2.99
CA GLN A 38 -9.57 -5.29 -1.87
C GLN A 38 -9.37 -6.10 -0.59
N SER A 39 -8.38 -5.71 0.20
CA SER A 39 -8.17 -6.22 1.55
C SER A 39 -9.24 -5.75 2.53
N ASP A 40 -9.17 -6.28 3.74
CA ASP A 40 -9.77 -5.62 4.90
C ASP A 40 -9.29 -4.19 5.06
N THR A 41 -10.11 -3.38 5.73
CA THR A 41 -9.78 -1.99 6.01
C THR A 41 -8.96 -1.85 7.28
N PHE A 42 -8.08 -0.85 7.31
CA PHE A 42 -7.25 -0.56 8.47
C PHE A 42 -7.06 0.94 8.69
N ALA A 43 -7.02 1.36 9.95
CA ALA A 43 -6.87 2.75 10.33
C ALA A 43 -5.40 3.14 10.56
N VAL A 44 -4.98 4.29 10.01
CA VAL A 44 -3.67 4.93 10.26
C VAL A 44 -3.84 6.45 10.21
N GLY A 45 -3.37 7.15 11.24
CA GLY A 45 -3.30 8.62 11.25
C GLY A 45 -4.65 9.33 11.21
N GLY A 46 -5.74 8.65 11.60
CA GLY A 46 -7.10 9.18 11.53
C GLY A 46 -7.85 8.86 10.23
N TYR A 47 -7.23 8.12 9.31
CA TYR A 47 -7.84 7.73 8.04
C TYR A 47 -7.96 6.21 7.93
N VAL A 48 -8.98 5.77 7.20
CA VAL A 48 -9.23 4.37 6.84
C VAL A 48 -8.63 4.10 5.47
N TRP A 49 -7.90 3.01 5.37
CA TRP A 49 -7.16 2.57 4.20
C TRP A 49 -7.53 1.13 3.84
N ALA A 50 -7.26 0.74 2.60
CA ALA A 50 -7.20 -0.65 2.18
C ALA A 50 -6.08 -0.84 1.16
N VAL A 51 -5.66 -2.09 0.96
CA VAL A 51 -4.78 -2.48 -0.15
C VAL A 51 -5.62 -3.11 -1.25
N ARG A 52 -5.31 -2.79 -2.51
CA ARG A 52 -5.89 -3.45 -3.69
C ARG A 52 -4.83 -4.20 -4.47
N PHE A 53 -5.15 -5.43 -4.84
CA PHE A 53 -4.31 -6.28 -5.67
C PHE A 53 -5.00 -6.59 -7.00
N SER A 54 -4.33 -6.30 -8.12
CA SER A 54 -4.78 -6.69 -9.46
C SER A 54 -3.98 -7.89 -9.94
N PRO A 55 -4.59 -9.09 -10.10
CA PRO A 55 -3.85 -10.29 -10.49
C PRO A 55 -3.31 -10.23 -11.93
N TRP A 56 -4.00 -9.51 -12.83
CA TRP A 56 -3.60 -9.43 -14.23
C TRP A 56 -2.26 -8.69 -14.42
N SER A 57 -2.15 -7.51 -13.78
CA SER A 57 -0.95 -6.68 -13.84
C SER A 57 -0.04 -6.87 -12.64
N THR A 58 -0.35 -7.81 -11.75
CA THR A 58 0.37 -8.01 -10.47
C THR A 58 0.59 -6.69 -9.72
N SER A 59 -0.39 -5.78 -9.78
CA SER A 59 -0.28 -4.43 -9.21
C SER A 59 -0.75 -4.40 -7.77
N LEU A 60 -0.13 -3.53 -6.97
CA LEU A 60 -0.55 -3.27 -5.59
C LEU A 60 -0.74 -1.78 -5.37
N ASN A 61 -1.90 -1.41 -4.85
CA ASN A 61 -2.28 -0.03 -4.57
C ASN A 61 -2.72 0.14 -3.12
N LEU A 62 -2.31 1.25 -2.50
CA LEU A 62 -2.90 1.74 -1.26
C LEU A 62 -4.05 2.68 -1.64
N VAL A 63 -5.21 2.49 -1.03
CA VAL A 63 -6.43 3.24 -1.30
C VAL A 63 -6.88 3.98 -0.06
N LEU A 64 -7.19 5.27 -0.20
CA LEU A 64 -7.80 6.06 0.87
C LEU A 64 -9.32 5.87 0.85
N LEU A 65 -9.90 5.35 1.94
CA LEU A 65 -11.35 5.13 2.05
C LEU A 65 -12.08 6.22 2.85
N SER A 66 -11.35 7.00 3.66
CA SER A 66 -11.90 8.15 4.37
C SER A 66 -12.20 9.31 3.42
N LYS A 67 -13.33 9.99 3.67
CA LYS A 67 -13.65 11.27 3.03
C LYS A 67 -12.75 12.36 3.62
N LEU A 68 -12.12 13.15 2.75
CA LEU A 68 -11.33 14.31 3.15
C LEU A 68 -12.18 15.59 3.07
N GLN A 69 -11.80 16.58 3.86
CA GLN A 69 -12.34 17.94 3.68
C GLN A 69 -11.76 18.58 2.41
N ALA A 70 -12.44 19.58 1.84
CA ALA A 70 -12.17 20.10 0.50
C ALA A 70 -10.71 20.58 0.24
N ILE A 71 -9.99 20.99 1.29
CA ILE A 71 -8.60 21.48 1.20
C ILE A 71 -7.58 20.55 1.87
N GLU A 72 -8.03 19.45 2.46
CA GLU A 72 -7.19 18.52 3.19
C GLU A 72 -6.35 17.67 2.24
N ARG A 73 -5.06 17.53 2.56
CA ARG A 73 -4.11 16.68 1.83
C ARG A 73 -3.42 15.75 2.81
N VAL A 74 -3.43 14.46 2.52
CA VAL A 74 -2.82 13.45 3.38
C VAL A 74 -1.51 12.98 2.75
N GLY A 75 -0.40 13.47 3.28
CA GLY A 75 0.93 12.98 2.90
C GLY A 75 1.15 11.59 3.50
N VAL A 76 1.55 10.62 2.67
CA VAL A 76 1.76 9.24 3.09
C VAL A 76 3.06 8.71 2.51
N LYS A 77 3.84 8.03 3.36
CA LYS A 77 4.90 7.12 2.93
C LYS A 77 4.41 5.69 3.13
N PHE A 78 4.41 4.90 2.08
CA PHE A 78 4.04 3.49 2.18
C PHE A 78 5.03 2.58 1.48
N ALA A 79 5.03 1.31 1.86
CA ALA A 79 5.84 0.26 1.26
C ALA A 79 5.06 -1.04 1.18
N PHE A 80 5.35 -1.84 0.16
CA PHE A 80 4.85 -3.20 -0.01
C PHE A 80 6.02 -4.17 -0.13
N THR A 81 5.84 -5.35 0.45
CA THR A 81 6.75 -6.49 0.34
C THR A 81 5.95 -7.79 0.41
N LEU A 82 6.51 -8.86 -0.13
CA LEU A 82 5.94 -10.21 0.02
C LEU A 82 6.56 -10.89 1.24
N LEU A 83 5.77 -11.69 1.95
CA LEU A 83 6.30 -12.57 2.98
C LEU A 83 6.75 -13.89 2.35
N ASP A 84 7.91 -14.36 2.77
CA ASP A 84 8.40 -15.69 2.42
C ASP A 84 7.62 -16.80 3.17
N LYS A 85 7.95 -18.06 2.87
CA LYS A 85 7.32 -19.24 3.48
C LYS A 85 7.50 -19.34 5.00
N SER A 86 8.44 -18.57 5.57
CA SER A 86 8.65 -18.47 7.02
C SER A 86 7.92 -17.27 7.65
N GLY A 87 7.12 -16.54 6.87
CA GLY A 87 6.42 -15.33 7.30
C GLY A 87 7.30 -14.08 7.39
N LYS A 88 8.53 -14.13 6.85
CA LYS A 88 9.48 -13.01 6.91
C LYS A 88 9.40 -12.13 5.67
N PRO A 89 9.52 -10.79 5.82
CA PRO A 89 9.57 -9.88 4.68
C PRO A 89 10.72 -10.19 3.73
N SER A 90 10.42 -10.26 2.43
CA SER A 90 11.43 -10.44 1.40
C SER A 90 12.21 -9.16 1.14
N ALA A 91 13.54 -9.24 1.26
CA ALA A 91 14.42 -8.16 0.83
C ALA A 91 14.44 -7.99 -0.70
N ALA A 92 14.16 -9.05 -1.46
CA ALA A 92 14.18 -9.02 -2.93
C ALA A 92 12.95 -8.32 -3.53
N VAL A 93 11.81 -8.37 -2.84
CA VAL A 93 10.56 -7.75 -3.28
C VAL A 93 10.15 -6.71 -2.24
N TRP A 94 10.69 -5.50 -2.39
CA TRP A 94 10.37 -4.37 -1.53
C TRP A 94 10.29 -3.08 -2.36
N LYS A 95 9.10 -2.50 -2.49
CA LYS A 95 8.90 -1.20 -3.16
C LYS A 95 8.29 -0.19 -2.19
N LYS A 96 8.77 1.04 -2.19
CA LYS A 96 8.32 2.14 -1.32
C LYS A 96 8.02 3.40 -2.12
N LYS A 97 7.02 4.16 -1.70
CA LYS A 97 6.58 5.39 -2.36
C LYS A 97 6.13 6.41 -1.33
N CYS A 98 6.30 7.69 -1.65
CA CYS A 98 5.66 8.79 -0.95
C CYS A 98 4.64 9.42 -1.89
N SER A 99 3.43 9.72 -1.41
CA SER A 99 2.36 10.30 -2.22
C SER A 99 1.42 11.13 -1.35
N GLU A 100 0.70 12.05 -1.98
CA GLU A 100 -0.37 12.81 -1.35
C GLU A 100 -1.72 12.29 -1.81
N PHE A 101 -2.60 11.99 -0.87
CA PHE A 101 -4.00 11.66 -1.15
C PHE A 101 -4.86 12.91 -0.94
N LEU A 102 -5.74 13.17 -1.90
CA LEU A 102 -6.54 14.37 -2.06
C LEU A 102 -8.05 14.08 -1.94
N ASN A 103 -8.47 12.83 -2.13
CA ASN A 103 -9.87 12.45 -2.05
C ASN A 103 -10.05 10.95 -1.71
N LYS A 104 -11.28 10.62 -1.29
CA LYS A 104 -11.73 9.24 -1.07
C LYS A 104 -11.71 8.47 -2.40
N GLY A 105 -11.21 7.25 -2.36
CA GLY A 105 -11.08 6.36 -3.50
C GLY A 105 -9.79 6.56 -4.29
N GLN A 106 -9.02 7.61 -4.02
CA GLN A 106 -7.73 7.79 -4.68
C GLN A 106 -6.77 6.66 -4.32
N GLU A 107 -6.01 6.23 -5.32
CA GLU A 107 -5.09 5.12 -5.22
C GLU A 107 -3.67 5.54 -5.58
N HIS A 108 -2.71 5.02 -4.83
CA HIS A 108 -1.31 5.10 -5.20
C HIS A 108 -0.63 3.76 -4.96
N GLY A 109 0.14 3.32 -5.95
CA GLY A 109 0.79 2.02 -5.87
C GLY A 109 1.88 1.82 -6.90
N PHE A 110 2.07 0.55 -7.23
CA PHE A 110 3.05 0.08 -8.21
C PHE A 110 2.33 -0.81 -9.21
N TYR A 111 2.38 -0.37 -10.47
CA TYR A 111 2.11 -1.25 -11.60
C TYR A 111 3.25 -2.27 -11.72
N ASP A 112 2.93 -3.51 -12.10
CA ASP A 112 3.88 -4.63 -12.17
C ASP A 112 4.77 -4.68 -10.90
N PHE A 113 4.11 -4.76 -9.74
CA PHE A 113 4.82 -4.73 -8.46
C PHE A 113 5.89 -5.83 -8.39
N VAL A 114 5.58 -7.01 -8.92
CA VAL A 114 6.47 -8.17 -8.99
C VAL A 114 6.17 -8.96 -10.26
N SER A 115 7.17 -9.57 -10.89
CA SER A 115 6.89 -10.45 -12.04
C SER A 115 6.03 -11.64 -11.61
N ARG A 116 5.21 -12.19 -12.53
CA ARG A 116 4.40 -13.39 -12.22
C ARG A 116 5.26 -14.58 -11.80
N ALA A 117 6.41 -14.76 -12.45
CA ALA A 117 7.35 -15.83 -12.12
C ALA A 117 7.93 -15.66 -10.71
N ASP A 118 8.27 -14.43 -10.31
CA ASP A 118 8.78 -14.16 -8.97
C ASP A 118 7.69 -14.26 -7.91
N LEU A 119 6.45 -13.81 -8.20
CA LEU A 119 5.31 -13.99 -7.31
C LEU A 119 5.06 -15.47 -7.00
N GLY A 120 5.23 -16.34 -8.01
CA GLY A 120 5.15 -17.79 -7.86
C GLY A 120 6.04 -18.39 -6.76
N LYS A 121 7.16 -17.73 -6.42
CA LYS A 121 8.07 -18.18 -5.35
C LYS A 121 7.50 -17.97 -3.94
N TYR A 122 6.55 -17.04 -3.80
CA TYR A 122 5.92 -16.66 -2.54
C TYR A 122 4.55 -17.33 -2.33
N ILE A 123 3.99 -17.90 -3.40
CA ILE A 123 2.71 -18.61 -3.31
C ILE A 123 2.93 -19.97 -2.64
N HIS A 124 2.14 -20.23 -1.60
CA HIS A 124 2.12 -21.49 -0.87
C HIS A 124 0.67 -21.90 -0.60
N ARG A 125 0.29 -23.11 -1.03
CA ARG A 125 -1.10 -23.62 -0.96
C ARG A 125 -2.12 -22.64 -1.56
N ASP A 126 -1.77 -22.09 -2.73
CA ASP A 126 -2.56 -21.09 -3.46
C ASP A 126 -2.76 -19.74 -2.74
N CYS A 127 -2.03 -19.50 -1.65
CA CYS A 127 -2.07 -18.23 -0.90
C CYS A 127 -0.73 -17.51 -0.94
N PHE A 128 -0.74 -16.19 -0.79
CA PHE A 128 0.46 -15.40 -0.50
C PHE A 128 0.10 -14.18 0.35
N VAL A 129 1.08 -13.62 1.05
CA VAL A 129 0.86 -12.47 1.93
C VAL A 129 1.66 -11.26 1.45
N VAL A 130 0.96 -10.14 1.29
CA VAL A 130 1.53 -8.83 1.03
C VAL A 130 1.58 -8.06 2.34
N ARG A 131 2.78 -7.74 2.81
CA ARG A 131 2.96 -6.83 3.93
C ARG A 131 3.02 -5.40 3.43
N CYS A 132 2.05 -4.60 3.86
CA CYS A 132 2.00 -3.16 3.67
C CYS A 132 2.51 -2.46 4.92
N THR A 133 3.36 -1.45 4.76
CA THR A 133 3.65 -0.50 5.83
C THR A 133 3.20 0.89 5.42
N VAL A 134 2.32 1.50 6.19
CA VAL A 134 1.78 2.85 5.93
C VAL A 134 2.24 3.80 7.03
N SER A 135 2.71 4.98 6.65
CA SER A 135 3.11 6.06 7.54
C SER A 135 2.46 7.36 7.09
N VAL A 136 1.51 7.85 7.88
CA VAL A 136 0.87 9.15 7.64
C VAL A 136 1.80 10.25 8.14
N LEU A 137 2.03 11.23 7.28
CA LEU A 137 2.94 12.33 7.49
C LEU A 137 2.15 13.58 7.87
N ARG A 138 2.69 14.38 8.79
CA ARG A 138 2.15 15.70 9.14
C ARG A 138 3.24 16.75 9.10
N ARG A 139 2.83 18.00 8.89
CA ARG A 139 3.73 19.13 9.11
C ARG A 139 4.06 19.21 10.61
N PRO A 140 5.31 19.54 10.97
CA PRO A 140 5.62 19.85 12.35
C PRO A 140 4.77 21.03 12.78
N THR A 141 4.00 20.87 13.85
CA THR A 141 3.41 22.01 14.54
C THR A 141 4.56 22.78 15.19
N ARG A 142 4.73 24.06 14.81
CA ARG A 142 5.59 24.96 15.58
C ARG A 142 4.89 25.14 16.93
N ARG A 143 5.51 24.64 18.00
CA ARG A 143 5.15 25.04 19.36
C ARG A 143 5.62 26.47 19.58
#